data_AF-A0A945IA53-F1
#
_entry.id   AF-A0A945IA53-F1
#
_cell.length_a   1.000
_cell.length_b   1.000
_cell.length_c   1.000
_cell.angle_alpha   90.00
_cell.angle_beta   90.00
_cell.angle_gamma   90.00
#
_symmetry.space_group_name_H-M   'P 1'
#
loop_
_entity.id
_entity.type
_entity.pdbx_description
1 polymer ?
#
loop_
_entity_poly.entity_id
_entity_poly.type
_entity_poly.pdbx_seq_one_letter_code
_entity_poly.pdbx_strand_id
1 'polypeptide(L)'
;MGSLKFSIILFGLRLLIWMQALRYQAFRDRLKEKNFTAQMKTKDNSVGRWFTFKDGSVSSGNGVKADADIVLTFKTSEIAVRLLMPPIDQLEQINAMKDFLLSLEGPDELTSWFTQTVMQTQTVGWKYGVDMGGGVTRFCNMTNGGPVFLYVKDNKLIRITPIDFDDSDPETWTIKARGKTFTPPRKTTLAPHGMNWKSMLNSPDRLLYPMKRVDFDPNGDRNPQNRGSSGYERISWEEALDIVAGEIKRIKKEHGPGAIANSHGSHHTWGNVGYYLSADFKFINAVGMTRVLHNPDSWEGWYWGAAHHWGGSLRVGQTETYGTVEDLLKEAEMVVFWASNPEGTSGAYGSLEGTVRRKWLKDLDIDLVHIDPYYNDTAQFLGGKWLAPKPTSSPALAVAIANVWMNEDLYDKDFVENRTTGFDKWQAYVMGEEDGVPKTPEWAEEETGLQAKEIRALARKWGNKKVYLAAGGWGNGHGGACRNATGIQWARTLVCLMAMQGLGKPGVNMGNLQWGTPVDTNFYFPGYAEGGMSGDLHHTAMSVELYQRMPQLPSMNTVEQTIPRLWLPEAIMEGKAEGYA
;
A
#
# COMPACT_ATOMS: atom_id res chain seq x y z
N MET A 1 -16.04 -16.56 43.01
CA MET A 1 -17.14 -16.45 42.01
C MET A 1 -16.69 -16.72 40.58
N GLY A 2 -15.41 -16.53 40.21
CA GLY A 2 -14.91 -16.77 38.85
C GLY A 2 -15.15 -18.20 38.35
N SER A 3 -14.88 -19.22 39.17
CA SER A 3 -15.02 -20.63 38.77
C SER A 3 -16.44 -21.02 38.35
N LEU A 4 -17.45 -20.58 39.11
CA LEU A 4 -18.86 -20.82 38.77
C LEU A 4 -19.24 -20.10 37.47
N LYS A 5 -18.86 -18.83 37.33
CA LYS A 5 -19.11 -18.04 36.11
C LYS A 5 -18.47 -18.69 34.89
N PHE A 6 -17.21 -19.11 34.99
CA PHE A 6 -16.52 -19.76 33.87
C PHE A 6 -17.19 -21.09 33.48
N SER A 7 -17.56 -21.93 34.47
CA SER A 7 -18.29 -23.17 34.21
C SER A 7 -19.64 -22.94 33.50
N ILE A 8 -20.37 -21.90 33.89
CA ILE A 8 -21.62 -21.48 33.24
C ILE A 8 -21.35 -21.02 31.79
N ILE A 9 -20.30 -20.23 31.54
CA ILE A 9 -19.91 -19.79 30.18
C ILE A 9 -19.63 -21.00 29.29
N LEU A 10 -18.84 -21.96 29.76
CA LEU A 10 -18.50 -23.16 28.98
C LEU A 10 -19.74 -24.01 28.66
N PHE A 11 -20.67 -24.15 29.62
CA PHE A 11 -21.95 -24.81 29.36
C PHE A 11 -22.80 -24.02 28.36
N GLY A 12 -22.85 -22.70 28.51
CA GLY A 12 -23.51 -21.79 27.58
C GLY A 12 -22.96 -21.90 26.16
N LEU A 13 -21.65 -22.04 25.99
CA LEU A 13 -21.02 -22.23 24.68
C LEU A 13 -21.53 -23.51 23.99
N ARG A 14 -21.67 -24.62 24.72
CA ARG A 14 -22.27 -25.86 24.17
C ARG A 14 -23.69 -25.60 23.66
N LEU A 15 -24.51 -24.92 24.46
CA LEU A 15 -25.88 -24.59 24.09
C LEU A 15 -25.92 -23.64 22.90
N LEU A 16 -25.02 -22.66 22.84
CA LEU A 16 -24.90 -21.73 21.73
C LEU A 16 -24.56 -22.48 20.43
N ILE A 17 -23.53 -23.32 20.43
CA ILE A 17 -23.15 -24.16 19.28
C ILE A 17 -24.35 -25.01 18.82
N TRP A 18 -25.08 -25.61 19.77
CA TRP A 18 -26.29 -26.37 19.45
C TRP A 18 -27.36 -25.52 18.75
N MET A 19 -27.69 -24.38 19.34
CA MET A 19 -28.72 -23.47 18.84
C MET A 19 -28.35 -22.96 17.44
N GLN A 20 -27.09 -22.62 17.20
CA GLN A 20 -26.64 -22.18 15.89
C GLN A 20 -26.71 -23.30 14.84
N ALA A 21 -26.39 -24.55 15.19
CA ALA A 21 -26.54 -25.71 14.29
C ALA A 21 -28.00 -26.06 13.99
N LEU A 22 -28.91 -25.79 14.93
CA LEU A 22 -30.35 -25.91 14.69
C LEU A 22 -30.85 -24.81 13.74
N ARG A 23 -30.41 -23.57 13.96
CA ARG A 23 -30.90 -22.39 13.26
C ARG A 23 -30.30 -22.20 11.86
N TYR A 24 -29.04 -22.56 11.65
CA TYR A 24 -28.30 -22.28 10.43
C TYR A 24 -27.71 -23.55 9.82
N GLN A 25 -28.17 -23.89 8.62
CA GLN A 25 -27.68 -25.06 7.88
C GLN A 25 -26.17 -25.00 7.64
N ALA A 26 -25.64 -23.82 7.27
CA ALA A 26 -24.20 -23.62 7.08
C ALA A 26 -23.38 -23.93 8.35
N PHE A 27 -23.91 -23.60 9.54
CA PHE A 27 -23.24 -23.95 10.80
C PHE A 27 -23.27 -25.45 11.05
N ARG A 28 -24.38 -26.12 10.72
CA ARG A 28 -24.48 -27.59 10.82
C ARG A 28 -23.50 -28.29 9.89
N ASP A 29 -23.33 -27.79 8.67
CA ASP A 29 -22.39 -28.35 7.70
C ASP A 29 -20.95 -28.12 8.16
N ARG A 30 -20.63 -26.95 8.72
CA ARG A 30 -19.34 -26.70 9.40
C ARG A 30 -19.03 -27.81 10.40
N LEU A 31 -19.95 -28.14 11.30
CA LEU A 31 -19.75 -29.16 12.34
C LEU A 31 -19.52 -30.59 11.81
N LYS A 32 -19.79 -30.88 10.54
CA LYS A 32 -19.53 -32.19 9.92
C LYS A 32 -18.11 -32.33 9.39
N GLU A 33 -17.37 -31.22 9.26
CA GLU A 33 -16.06 -31.20 8.61
C GLU A 33 -15.00 -31.95 9.42
N LYS A 34 -15.13 -31.99 10.76
CA LYS A 34 -14.09 -32.52 11.66
C LYS A 34 -14.70 -33.33 12.80
N ASN A 35 -14.03 -34.43 13.15
CA ASN A 35 -14.36 -35.30 14.26
C ASN A 35 -13.19 -35.31 15.26
N PHE A 36 -13.36 -34.70 16.43
CA PHE A 36 -12.33 -34.56 17.46
C PHE A 36 -12.94 -34.05 18.79
N THR A 37 -12.15 -34.06 19.85
CA THR A 37 -12.51 -33.51 21.16
C THR A 37 -11.68 -32.28 21.49
N ALA A 38 -12.36 -31.16 21.68
CA ALA A 38 -11.79 -29.93 22.21
C ALA A 38 -11.98 -29.83 23.73
N GLN A 39 -11.11 -29.10 24.40
CA GLN A 39 -11.24 -28.82 25.82
C GLN A 39 -10.90 -27.36 26.13
N MET A 40 -11.69 -26.76 27.02
CA MET A 40 -11.39 -25.45 27.62
C MET A 40 -11.26 -25.63 29.12
N LYS A 41 -10.18 -25.15 29.73
CA LYS A 41 -9.93 -25.34 31.17
C LYS A 41 -9.11 -24.22 31.81
N THR A 42 -9.06 -24.21 33.14
CA THR A 42 -8.06 -23.44 33.89
C THR A 42 -6.74 -24.22 34.04
N LYS A 43 -5.63 -23.50 34.21
CA LYS A 43 -4.28 -24.09 34.36
C LYS A 43 -4.15 -25.03 35.57
N ASP A 44 -4.85 -24.72 36.66
CA ASP A 44 -4.93 -25.54 37.88
C ASP A 44 -5.91 -26.72 37.76
N ASN A 45 -6.56 -26.89 36.60
CA ASN A 45 -7.61 -27.89 36.33
C ASN A 45 -8.84 -27.79 37.25
N SER A 46 -9.02 -26.69 37.98
CA SER A 46 -10.18 -26.51 38.89
C SER A 46 -11.50 -26.35 38.15
N VAL A 47 -11.48 -25.83 36.92
CA VAL A 47 -12.65 -25.73 36.03
C VAL A 47 -12.28 -26.19 34.63
N GLY A 48 -13.13 -27.01 34.03
CA GLY A 48 -12.97 -27.42 32.64
C GLY A 48 -14.25 -27.98 32.04
N ARG A 49 -14.32 -27.96 30.71
CA ARG A 49 -15.35 -28.65 29.93
C ARG A 49 -14.72 -29.11 28.62
N TRP A 50 -15.06 -30.33 28.22
CA TRP A 50 -14.71 -30.86 26.90
C TRP A 50 -15.91 -30.80 25.97
N PHE A 51 -15.65 -30.71 24.67
CA PHE A 51 -16.62 -30.65 23.58
C PHE A 51 -16.20 -31.67 22.51
N THR A 52 -16.97 -32.71 22.29
CA THR A 52 -16.70 -33.71 21.25
C THR A 52 -17.57 -33.40 20.03
N PHE A 53 -16.91 -33.13 18.91
CA PHE A 53 -17.51 -32.94 17.61
C PHE A 53 -17.50 -34.28 16.89
N LYS A 54 -18.67 -34.74 16.46
CA LYS A 54 -18.81 -36.01 15.73
C LYS A 54 -19.98 -35.96 14.78
N ASP A 55 -19.70 -36.11 13.49
CA ASP A 55 -20.69 -36.27 12.41
C ASP A 55 -21.77 -35.17 12.43
N GLY A 56 -21.36 -33.92 12.67
CA GLY A 56 -22.26 -32.76 12.74
C GLY A 56 -22.94 -32.54 14.09
N SER A 57 -22.72 -33.42 15.06
CA SER A 57 -23.22 -33.29 16.43
C SER A 57 -22.13 -32.84 17.39
N VAL A 58 -22.54 -32.21 18.49
CA VAL A 58 -21.64 -31.82 19.58
C VAL A 58 -22.14 -32.43 20.88
N SER A 59 -21.26 -33.05 21.64
CA SER A 59 -21.53 -33.43 23.04
C SER A 59 -20.54 -32.70 23.95
N SER A 60 -20.88 -32.51 25.23
CA SER A 60 -19.95 -31.92 26.18
C SER A 60 -20.16 -32.47 27.59
N GLY A 61 -19.11 -32.44 28.39
CA GLY A 61 -19.16 -32.87 29.79
C GLY A 61 -18.30 -31.99 30.68
N ASN A 62 -18.66 -31.93 31.96
CA ASN A 62 -17.92 -31.17 32.96
C ASN A 62 -16.60 -31.87 33.32
N GLY A 63 -15.60 -31.10 33.71
CA GLY A 63 -14.29 -31.58 34.14
C GLY A 63 -13.24 -31.57 33.02
N VAL A 64 -12.07 -32.10 33.36
CA VAL A 64 -10.90 -32.17 32.49
C VAL A 64 -10.72 -33.61 31.99
N LYS A 65 -10.62 -33.75 30.68
CA LYS A 65 -10.37 -34.97 29.92
C LYS A 65 -8.89 -35.00 29.50
N ALA A 66 -8.23 -36.13 29.74
CA ALA A 66 -6.81 -36.31 29.48
C ALA A 66 -6.50 -36.53 27.99
N ASP A 67 -7.45 -37.12 27.26
CA ASP A 67 -7.37 -37.48 25.84
C ASP A 67 -8.11 -36.47 24.94
N ALA A 68 -8.07 -35.18 25.28
CA ALA A 68 -8.58 -34.14 24.38
C ALA A 68 -7.55 -33.84 23.28
N ASP A 69 -7.99 -33.78 22.02
CA ASP A 69 -7.13 -33.52 20.87
C ASP A 69 -6.61 -32.08 20.86
N ILE A 70 -7.42 -31.14 21.34
CA ILE A 70 -7.02 -29.74 21.54
C ILE A 70 -7.38 -29.25 22.93
N VAL A 71 -6.54 -28.38 23.50
CA VAL A 71 -6.72 -27.84 24.85
C VAL A 71 -6.45 -26.34 24.87
N LEU A 72 -7.50 -25.56 25.11
CA LEU A 72 -7.43 -24.13 25.40
C LEU A 72 -7.38 -23.92 26.91
N THR A 73 -6.23 -23.50 27.42
CA THR A 73 -6.00 -23.29 28.85
C THR A 73 -6.00 -21.81 29.17
N PHE A 74 -6.73 -21.40 30.21
CA PHE A 74 -6.69 -20.06 30.78
C PHE A 74 -5.93 -20.08 32.11
N LYS A 75 -5.15 -19.03 32.40
CA LYS A 75 -4.37 -18.95 33.65
C LYS A 75 -5.26 -19.01 34.89
N THR A 76 -6.41 -18.32 34.89
CA THR A 76 -7.41 -18.38 35.96
C THR A 76 -8.83 -18.31 35.40
N SER A 77 -9.83 -18.62 36.24
CA SER A 77 -11.24 -18.49 35.87
C SER A 77 -11.64 -17.03 35.65
N GLU A 78 -11.07 -16.09 36.42
CA GLU A 78 -11.33 -14.65 36.28
C GLU A 78 -10.89 -14.14 34.91
N ILE A 79 -9.71 -14.55 34.45
CA ILE A 79 -9.19 -14.23 33.13
C ILE A 79 -10.11 -14.82 32.06
N ALA A 80 -10.49 -16.10 32.18
CA ALA A 80 -11.36 -16.75 31.22
C ALA A 80 -12.73 -16.06 31.09
N VAL A 81 -13.34 -15.69 32.23
CA VAL A 81 -14.61 -14.95 32.26
C VAL A 81 -14.44 -13.61 31.56
N ARG A 82 -13.39 -12.85 31.90
CA ARG A 82 -13.13 -11.53 31.31
C ARG A 82 -13.00 -11.60 29.78
N LEU A 83 -12.28 -12.60 29.27
CA LEU A 83 -12.00 -12.73 27.84
C LEU A 83 -13.16 -13.30 27.01
N LEU A 84 -14.08 -14.06 27.63
CA LEU A 84 -15.15 -14.77 26.92
C LEU A 84 -16.54 -14.13 27.12
N MET A 85 -16.70 -13.24 28.09
CA MET A 85 -17.98 -12.58 28.34
C MET A 85 -18.22 -11.44 27.35
N PRO A 86 -19.39 -11.40 26.67
CA PRO A 86 -19.76 -10.27 25.82
C PRO A 86 -19.96 -8.95 26.59
N PRO A 87 -19.69 -7.78 25.97
CA PRO A 87 -19.09 -7.63 24.63
C PRO A 87 -17.62 -8.05 24.66
N ILE A 88 -17.20 -8.85 23.68
CA ILE A 88 -15.83 -9.34 23.61
C ILE A 88 -14.91 -8.18 23.21
N ASP A 89 -13.89 -7.93 24.03
CA ASP A 89 -12.78 -7.05 23.68
C ASP A 89 -11.66 -7.86 23.00
N GLN A 90 -11.50 -7.65 21.70
CA GLN A 90 -10.47 -8.33 20.91
C GLN A 90 -9.06 -7.90 21.34
N LEU A 91 -8.86 -6.61 21.65
CA LEU A 91 -7.56 -6.10 22.09
C LEU A 91 -7.14 -6.77 23.40
N GLU A 92 -8.09 -7.01 24.30
CA GLU A 92 -7.81 -7.71 25.55
C GLU A 92 -7.45 -9.19 25.33
N GLN A 93 -8.11 -9.88 24.38
CA GLN A 93 -7.72 -11.24 23.99
C GLN A 93 -6.30 -11.29 23.41
N ILE A 94 -5.96 -10.32 22.56
CA ILE A 94 -4.63 -10.17 21.97
C ILE A 94 -3.58 -9.96 23.07
N ASN A 95 -3.83 -9.04 24.00
CA ASN A 95 -2.92 -8.78 25.11
C ASN A 95 -2.77 -10.01 26.02
N ALA A 96 -3.87 -10.72 26.29
CA ALA A 96 -3.82 -11.95 27.07
C ALA A 96 -3.01 -13.06 26.41
N MET A 97 -3.01 -13.15 25.07
CA MET A 97 -2.12 -14.06 24.34
C MET A 97 -0.65 -13.61 24.44
N LYS A 98 -0.38 -12.31 24.29
CA LYS A 98 0.97 -11.72 24.44
C LYS A 98 1.54 -11.94 25.85
N ASP A 99 0.70 -11.87 26.87
CA ASP A 99 1.05 -12.05 28.29
C ASP A 99 1.01 -13.52 28.76
N PHE A 100 0.81 -14.47 27.84
CA PHE A 100 0.72 -15.91 28.13
C PHE A 100 -0.35 -16.25 29.19
N LEU A 101 -1.46 -15.50 29.20
CA LEU A 101 -2.60 -15.70 30.09
C LEU A 101 -3.57 -16.76 29.58
N LEU A 102 -3.43 -17.14 28.30
CA LEU A 102 -4.03 -18.34 27.72
C LEU A 102 -3.03 -19.06 26.81
N SER A 103 -3.22 -20.37 26.63
CA SER A 103 -2.49 -21.20 25.68
C SER A 103 -3.44 -22.11 24.91
N LEU A 104 -3.10 -22.43 23.67
CA LEU A 104 -3.85 -23.37 22.83
C LEU A 104 -2.89 -24.46 22.37
N GLU A 105 -3.19 -25.69 22.73
CA GLU A 105 -2.39 -26.88 22.44
C GLU A 105 -3.18 -27.82 21.52
N GLY A 106 -2.48 -28.52 20.62
CA GLY A 106 -3.05 -29.49 19.69
C GLY A 106 -2.67 -29.20 18.23
N PRO A 107 -3.12 -30.03 17.27
CA PRO A 107 -2.82 -29.84 15.86
C PRO A 107 -3.38 -28.52 15.31
N ASP A 108 -2.57 -27.75 14.58
CA ASP A 108 -2.91 -26.43 14.02
C ASP A 108 -4.24 -26.41 13.24
N GLU A 109 -4.50 -27.47 12.47
CA GLU A 109 -5.74 -27.59 11.72
C GLU A 109 -6.96 -27.62 12.65
N LEU A 110 -6.90 -28.41 13.73
CA LEU A 110 -8.02 -28.56 14.67
C LEU A 110 -8.18 -27.34 15.55
N THR A 111 -7.08 -26.73 15.99
CA THR A 111 -7.10 -25.51 16.82
C THR A 111 -7.67 -24.32 16.03
N SER A 112 -7.24 -24.13 14.77
CA SER A 112 -7.77 -23.12 13.85
C SER A 112 -9.25 -23.38 13.54
N TRP A 113 -9.61 -24.62 13.20
CA TRP A 113 -11.01 -24.98 12.92
C TRP A 113 -11.91 -24.70 14.13
N PHE A 114 -11.48 -25.07 15.35
CA PHE A 114 -12.27 -24.90 16.57
C PHE A 114 -12.48 -23.44 16.90
N THR A 115 -11.41 -22.64 16.93
CA THR A 115 -11.48 -21.21 17.23
C THR A 115 -12.35 -20.46 16.23
N GLN A 116 -12.19 -20.72 14.92
CA GLN A 116 -13.06 -20.17 13.89
C GLN A 116 -14.53 -20.58 14.07
N THR A 117 -14.80 -21.84 14.42
CA THR A 117 -16.17 -22.34 14.65
C THR A 117 -16.80 -21.67 15.86
N VAL A 118 -16.04 -21.45 16.94
CA VAL A 118 -16.49 -20.69 18.11
C VAL A 118 -16.80 -19.24 17.73
N MET A 119 -15.91 -18.56 16.99
CA MET A 119 -16.18 -17.20 16.50
C MET A 119 -17.40 -17.13 15.59
N GLN A 120 -17.57 -18.12 14.70
CA GLN A 120 -18.69 -18.22 13.78
C GLN A 120 -20.04 -18.35 14.50
N THR A 121 -20.07 -18.83 15.76
CA THR A 121 -21.31 -18.82 16.55
C THR A 121 -21.90 -17.41 16.70
N GLN A 122 -21.07 -16.37 16.61
CA GLN A 122 -21.51 -14.99 16.75
C GLN A 122 -21.93 -14.37 15.42
N THR A 123 -21.41 -14.87 14.30
CA THR A 123 -21.50 -14.21 12.99
C THR A 123 -22.27 -14.99 11.92
N VAL A 124 -22.57 -16.29 12.12
CA VAL A 124 -23.19 -17.14 11.07
C VAL A 124 -24.54 -16.64 10.55
N GLY A 125 -25.27 -15.87 11.37
CA GLY A 125 -26.54 -15.25 10.99
C GLY A 125 -26.42 -13.83 10.45
N TRP A 126 -25.22 -13.26 10.42
CA TRP A 126 -25.02 -11.89 9.97
C TRP A 126 -25.27 -11.79 8.47
N LYS A 127 -26.09 -10.81 8.11
CA LYS A 127 -26.25 -10.39 6.72
C LYS A 127 -25.31 -9.22 6.51
N TYR A 128 -24.35 -9.40 5.61
CA TYR A 128 -23.45 -8.34 5.20
C TYR A 128 -24.07 -7.55 4.05
N GLY A 129 -23.86 -6.24 4.06
CA GLY A 129 -24.37 -5.32 3.04
C GLY A 129 -25.71 -4.67 3.41
N VAL A 130 -26.09 -3.69 2.60
CA VAL A 130 -27.32 -2.91 2.74
C VAL A 130 -28.35 -3.42 1.74
N ASP A 131 -29.53 -3.79 2.21
CA ASP A 131 -30.65 -4.17 1.32
C ASP A 131 -31.15 -2.94 0.57
N MET A 132 -31.12 -3.00 -0.76
CA MET A 132 -31.58 -1.93 -1.66
C MET A 132 -32.99 -2.22 -2.21
N GLY A 133 -33.64 -3.29 -1.75
CA GLY A 133 -34.90 -3.77 -2.30
C GLY A 133 -34.74 -4.56 -3.60
N GLY A 134 -35.81 -5.26 -4.02
CA GLY A 134 -35.84 -6.00 -5.29
C GLY A 134 -34.81 -7.14 -5.41
N GLY A 135 -34.35 -7.66 -4.26
CA GLY A 135 -33.31 -8.71 -4.17
C GLY A 135 -31.88 -8.20 -4.38
N VAL A 136 -31.66 -6.89 -4.35
CA VAL A 136 -30.33 -6.28 -4.53
C VAL A 136 -29.71 -5.97 -3.17
N THR A 137 -28.49 -6.44 -2.95
CA THR A 137 -27.68 -6.08 -1.78
C THR A 137 -26.49 -5.23 -2.22
N ARG A 138 -26.29 -4.09 -1.55
CA ARG A 138 -25.15 -3.19 -1.75
C ARG A 138 -24.06 -3.50 -0.74
N PHE A 139 -22.83 -3.67 -1.21
CA PHE A 139 -21.63 -3.84 -0.40
C PHE A 139 -20.69 -2.65 -0.61
N CYS A 140 -19.79 -2.43 0.34
CA CYS A 140 -18.65 -1.54 0.19
C CYS A 140 -17.40 -2.38 -0.09
N ASN A 141 -16.58 -1.94 -1.04
CA ASN A 141 -15.28 -2.54 -1.33
C ASN A 141 -14.31 -1.46 -1.82
N MET A 142 -13.06 -1.83 -2.06
CA MET A 142 -12.00 -0.93 -2.48
C MET A 142 -11.23 -1.50 -3.65
N THR A 143 -10.69 -0.61 -4.47
CA THR A 143 -9.85 -0.95 -5.63
C THR A 143 -8.64 -0.03 -5.65
N ASN A 144 -7.64 -0.35 -6.48
CA ASN A 144 -6.53 0.58 -6.74
C ASN A 144 -6.99 1.88 -7.43
N GLY A 145 -8.23 1.92 -7.94
CA GLY A 145 -8.82 3.11 -8.55
C GLY A 145 -9.66 3.95 -7.58
N GLY A 146 -9.83 3.53 -6.34
CA GLY A 146 -10.72 4.18 -5.36
C GLY A 146 -11.80 3.25 -4.79
N PRO A 147 -12.54 3.72 -3.77
CA PRO A 147 -13.59 2.95 -3.10
C PRO A 147 -14.85 2.85 -3.95
N VAL A 148 -15.60 1.76 -3.75
CA VAL A 148 -16.76 1.46 -4.57
C VAL A 148 -17.92 0.88 -3.77
N PHE A 149 -19.13 1.22 -4.19
CA PHE A 149 -20.30 0.41 -3.90
C PHE A 149 -20.49 -0.67 -4.95
N LEU A 150 -20.65 -1.91 -4.49
CA LEU A 150 -20.95 -3.09 -5.30
C LEU A 150 -22.42 -3.46 -5.12
N TYR A 151 -23.15 -3.64 -6.21
CA TYR A 151 -24.55 -4.05 -6.18
C TYR A 151 -24.64 -5.48 -6.68
N VAL A 152 -25.17 -6.37 -5.84
CA VAL A 152 -25.25 -7.80 -6.11
C VAL A 152 -26.70 -8.24 -6.08
N LYS A 153 -27.10 -9.04 -7.06
CA LYS A 153 -28.41 -9.68 -7.13
C LYS A 153 -28.23 -11.12 -7.56
N ASP A 154 -28.89 -12.06 -6.89
CA ASP A 154 -28.81 -13.50 -7.19
C ASP A 154 -27.35 -14.01 -7.30
N ASN A 155 -26.50 -13.59 -6.35
CA ASN A 155 -25.06 -13.86 -6.30
C ASN A 155 -24.25 -13.37 -7.52
N LYS A 156 -24.78 -12.43 -8.30
CA LYS A 156 -24.09 -11.81 -9.43
C LYS A 156 -23.88 -10.32 -9.19
N LEU A 157 -22.65 -9.86 -9.40
CA LEU A 157 -22.32 -8.44 -9.41
C LEU A 157 -22.99 -7.77 -10.61
N ILE A 158 -23.99 -6.93 -10.37
CA ILE A 158 -24.72 -6.23 -11.43
C ILE A 158 -24.08 -4.89 -11.77
N ARG A 159 -23.50 -4.17 -10.79
CA ARG A 159 -22.96 -2.82 -10.96
C ARG A 159 -21.91 -2.46 -9.91
N ILE A 160 -20.97 -1.61 -10.30
CA ILE A 160 -20.01 -0.91 -9.45
C ILE A 160 -20.26 0.60 -9.60
N THR A 161 -20.27 1.36 -8.51
CA THR A 161 -20.34 2.83 -8.55
C THR A 161 -19.34 3.45 -7.58
N PRO A 162 -18.94 4.72 -7.77
CA PRO A 162 -18.40 5.51 -6.67
C PRO A 162 -19.38 5.56 -5.49
N ILE A 163 -18.86 5.95 -4.32
CA ILE A 163 -19.62 6.13 -3.09
C ILE A 163 -20.11 7.58 -2.99
N ASP A 164 -21.43 7.73 -2.87
CA ASP A 164 -22.09 8.97 -2.44
C ASP A 164 -22.27 8.90 -0.91
N PHE A 165 -21.85 9.94 -0.20
CA PHE A 165 -22.01 10.05 1.25
C PHE A 165 -23.40 10.59 1.59
N ASP A 166 -24.00 10.09 2.66
CA ASP A 166 -25.30 10.55 3.14
C ASP A 166 -25.17 11.42 4.41
N ASP A 167 -26.30 11.83 4.99
CA ASP A 167 -26.34 12.73 6.16
C ASP A 167 -25.85 12.05 7.45
N SER A 168 -25.66 10.72 7.44
CA SER A 168 -25.06 9.99 8.57
C SER A 168 -23.53 10.00 8.55
N ASP A 169 -22.92 10.33 7.41
CA ASP A 169 -21.47 10.50 7.28
C ASP A 169 -21.04 11.88 7.81
N PRO A 170 -19.87 12.01 8.46
CA PRO A 170 -19.38 13.30 8.96
C PRO A 170 -19.26 14.40 7.90
N GLU A 171 -19.29 15.66 8.33
CA GLU A 171 -19.09 16.79 7.42
C GLU A 171 -17.68 16.85 6.84
N THR A 172 -17.58 17.34 5.61
CA THR A 172 -16.30 17.47 4.93
C THR A 172 -15.55 18.72 5.38
N TRP A 173 -14.22 18.70 5.25
CA TRP A 173 -13.38 19.84 5.57
C TRP A 173 -13.64 21.02 4.62
N THR A 174 -13.32 22.24 5.05
CA THR A 174 -13.51 23.46 4.26
C THR A 174 -12.32 24.39 4.42
N ILE A 175 -11.83 24.95 3.31
CA ILE A 175 -10.74 25.93 3.28
C ILE A 175 -11.29 27.30 2.90
N LYS A 176 -10.92 28.34 3.64
CA LYS A 176 -11.19 29.74 3.28
C LYS A 176 -9.91 30.37 2.76
N ALA A 177 -9.93 30.83 1.52
CA ALA A 177 -8.79 31.46 0.87
C ALA A 177 -9.24 32.55 -0.10
N ARG A 178 -8.59 33.72 -0.05
CA ARG A 178 -8.84 34.87 -0.95
C ARG A 178 -10.32 35.27 -1.05
N GLY A 179 -11.01 35.29 0.10
CA GLY A 179 -12.44 35.64 0.16
C GLY A 179 -13.40 34.57 -0.40
N LYS A 180 -12.88 33.40 -0.78
CA LYS A 180 -13.66 32.25 -1.28
C LYS A 180 -13.65 31.11 -0.27
N THR A 181 -14.65 30.24 -0.39
CA THR A 181 -14.83 29.03 0.42
C THR A 181 -14.73 27.82 -0.50
N PHE A 182 -13.83 26.90 -0.17
CA PHE A 182 -13.54 25.70 -0.95
C PHE A 182 -13.85 24.45 -0.13
N THR A 183 -14.82 23.68 -0.61
CA THR A 183 -15.34 22.48 0.05
C THR A 183 -15.44 21.38 -1.01
N PRO A 184 -14.87 20.19 -0.80
CA PRO A 184 -14.96 19.10 -1.77
C PRO A 184 -16.39 18.52 -1.80
N PRO A 185 -16.78 17.83 -2.88
CA PRO A 185 -18.07 17.14 -2.93
C PRO A 185 -18.21 16.05 -1.85
N ARG A 186 -19.44 15.81 -1.37
CA ARG A 186 -19.78 14.67 -0.49
C ARG A 186 -19.87 13.35 -1.26
N LYS A 187 -18.83 13.04 -2.03
CA LYS A 187 -18.76 11.87 -2.92
C LYS A 187 -17.31 11.51 -3.20
N THR A 188 -17.02 10.23 -3.26
CA THR A 188 -15.76 9.70 -3.77
C THR A 188 -15.73 9.66 -5.30
N THR A 189 -14.53 9.56 -5.86
CA THR A 189 -14.31 9.37 -7.30
C THR A 189 -13.68 8.01 -7.60
N LEU A 190 -13.76 7.56 -8.85
CA LEU A 190 -13.19 6.28 -9.28
C LEU A 190 -12.35 6.46 -10.55
N ALA A 191 -11.15 5.88 -10.58
CA ALA A 191 -10.31 5.88 -11.76
C ALA A 191 -10.92 4.96 -12.85
N PRO A 192 -10.61 5.18 -14.15
CA PRO A 192 -11.19 4.37 -15.23
C PRO A 192 -10.98 2.85 -15.07
N HIS A 193 -9.78 2.43 -14.64
CA HIS A 193 -9.50 1.02 -14.39
C HIS A 193 -10.30 0.48 -13.18
N GLY A 194 -10.62 1.32 -12.20
CA GLY A 194 -11.50 1.00 -11.08
C GLY A 194 -12.94 0.74 -11.52
N MET A 195 -13.45 1.54 -12.47
CA MET A 195 -14.81 1.38 -13.02
C MET A 195 -14.99 0.03 -13.74
N ASN A 196 -13.91 -0.50 -14.31
CA ASN A 196 -13.93 -1.70 -15.16
C ASN A 196 -13.71 -3.02 -14.39
N TRP A 197 -13.67 -3.01 -13.06
CA TRP A 197 -13.41 -4.25 -12.29
C TRP A 197 -14.41 -5.39 -12.55
N LYS A 198 -15.65 -5.08 -12.91
CA LYS A 198 -16.65 -6.09 -13.27
C LYS A 198 -16.23 -6.90 -14.51
N SER A 199 -15.58 -6.29 -15.50
CA SER A 199 -15.10 -7.01 -16.69
C SER A 199 -13.87 -7.88 -16.35
N MET A 200 -12.98 -7.39 -15.48
CA MET A 200 -11.84 -8.17 -15.01
C MET A 200 -12.27 -9.42 -14.21
N LEU A 201 -13.28 -9.29 -13.35
CA LEU A 201 -13.80 -10.40 -12.57
C LEU A 201 -14.38 -11.51 -13.47
N ASN A 202 -15.09 -11.12 -14.53
CA ASN A 202 -15.77 -12.03 -15.46
C ASN A 202 -14.99 -12.25 -16.76
N SER A 203 -13.68 -11.94 -16.78
CA SER A 203 -12.87 -12.09 -17.98
C SER A 203 -12.85 -13.55 -18.44
N PRO A 204 -12.96 -13.83 -19.75
CA PRO A 204 -12.77 -15.18 -20.27
C PRO A 204 -11.36 -15.72 -19.98
N ASP A 205 -10.38 -14.84 -19.77
CA ASP A 205 -8.99 -15.19 -19.48
C ASP A 205 -8.73 -15.42 -17.98
N ARG A 206 -9.77 -15.38 -17.14
CA ARG A 206 -9.62 -15.59 -15.69
C ARG A 206 -9.19 -17.02 -15.40
N LEU A 207 -8.10 -17.18 -14.65
CA LEU A 207 -7.72 -18.48 -14.08
C LEU A 207 -8.76 -18.92 -13.04
N LEU A 208 -9.50 -19.98 -13.35
CA LEU A 208 -10.58 -20.53 -12.52
C LEU A 208 -10.15 -21.72 -11.65
N TYR A 209 -9.09 -22.42 -12.06
CA TYR A 209 -8.63 -23.65 -11.43
C TYR A 209 -7.10 -23.68 -11.39
N PRO A 210 -6.50 -24.46 -10.48
CA PRO A 210 -5.10 -24.84 -10.57
C PRO A 210 -4.79 -25.51 -11.91
N MET A 211 -3.65 -25.14 -12.48
CA MET A 211 -3.19 -25.61 -13.79
C MET A 211 -1.77 -26.13 -13.66
N LYS A 212 -1.47 -27.25 -14.31
CA LYS A 212 -0.15 -27.87 -14.41
C LYS A 212 0.24 -27.97 -15.87
N ARG A 213 1.51 -27.74 -16.20
CA ARG A 213 1.98 -27.89 -17.59
C ARG A 213 2.03 -29.38 -17.93
N VAL A 214 1.56 -29.73 -19.13
CA VAL A 214 1.34 -31.14 -19.54
C VAL A 214 2.61 -31.99 -19.55
N ASP A 215 3.78 -31.37 -19.71
CA ASP A 215 5.07 -32.04 -19.80
C ASP A 215 5.96 -31.83 -18.56
N PHE A 216 5.35 -31.44 -17.44
CA PHE A 216 6.03 -31.31 -16.15
C PHE A 216 5.79 -32.55 -15.29
N ASP A 217 6.82 -33.37 -15.10
CA ASP A 217 6.83 -34.41 -14.08
C ASP A 217 7.78 -34.01 -12.93
N PRO A 218 7.28 -33.75 -11.70
CA PRO A 218 8.15 -33.46 -10.55
C PRO A 218 9.08 -34.62 -10.19
N ASN A 219 8.73 -35.87 -10.54
CA ASN A 219 9.51 -37.07 -10.25
C ASN A 219 10.26 -37.62 -11.48
N GLY A 220 10.21 -36.93 -12.61
CA GLY A 220 10.79 -37.36 -13.87
C GLY A 220 11.29 -36.18 -14.70
N ASP A 221 10.94 -36.18 -15.99
CA ASP A 221 11.35 -35.12 -16.90
C ASP A 221 10.58 -33.82 -16.63
N ARG A 222 11.32 -32.80 -16.19
CA ARG A 222 10.74 -31.48 -15.83
C ARG A 222 10.58 -30.53 -17.01
N ASN A 223 11.26 -30.82 -18.13
CA ASN A 223 11.24 -30.07 -19.39
C ASN A 223 11.27 -28.52 -19.26
N PRO A 224 12.28 -27.92 -18.60
CA PRO A 224 12.34 -26.46 -18.44
C PRO A 224 12.34 -25.68 -19.76
N GLN A 225 12.95 -26.25 -20.81
CA GLN A 225 13.05 -25.67 -22.14
C GLN A 225 11.69 -25.45 -22.84
N ASN A 226 10.64 -26.12 -22.38
CA ASN A 226 9.30 -26.02 -22.95
C ASN A 226 8.40 -24.99 -22.24
N ARG A 227 8.90 -24.29 -21.21
CA ARG A 227 8.16 -23.21 -20.51
C ARG A 227 7.81 -22.09 -21.50
N GLY A 228 6.54 -21.70 -21.55
CA GLY A 228 6.01 -20.71 -22.50
C GLY A 228 5.60 -21.30 -23.87
N SER A 229 5.82 -22.60 -24.10
CA SER A 229 5.42 -23.30 -25.34
C SER A 229 4.42 -24.43 -25.10
N SER A 230 4.66 -25.27 -24.10
CA SER A 230 3.75 -26.39 -23.76
C SER A 230 2.44 -25.91 -23.14
N GLY A 231 1.36 -26.66 -23.42
CA GLY A 231 0.03 -26.41 -22.85
C GLY A 231 -0.10 -26.77 -21.37
N TYR A 232 -1.30 -26.57 -20.84
CA TYR A 232 -1.64 -26.83 -19.44
C TYR A 232 -2.86 -27.75 -19.32
N GLU A 233 -2.84 -28.60 -18.31
CA GLU A 233 -3.95 -29.42 -17.85
C GLU A 233 -4.48 -28.87 -16.52
N ARG A 234 -5.78 -29.06 -16.27
CA ARG A 234 -6.41 -28.74 -14.99
C ARG A 234 -6.05 -29.80 -13.97
N ILE A 235 -5.68 -29.38 -12.77
CA ILE A 235 -5.46 -30.27 -11.61
C ILE A 235 -6.29 -29.83 -10.41
N SER A 236 -6.32 -30.66 -9.37
CA SER A 236 -6.98 -30.30 -8.11
C SER A 236 -6.12 -29.36 -7.27
N TRP A 237 -6.72 -28.69 -6.28
CA TRP A 237 -5.96 -27.91 -5.30
C TRP A 237 -5.05 -28.78 -4.44
N GLU A 238 -5.51 -29.99 -4.07
CA GLU A 238 -4.73 -30.95 -3.29
C GLU A 238 -3.46 -31.35 -4.04
N GLU A 239 -3.57 -31.74 -5.31
CA GLU A 239 -2.43 -32.09 -6.15
C GLU A 239 -1.47 -30.91 -6.33
N ALA A 240 -1.99 -29.71 -6.60
CA ALA A 240 -1.16 -28.51 -6.77
C ALA A 240 -0.37 -28.18 -5.48
N LEU A 241 -1.03 -28.26 -4.33
CA LEU A 241 -0.41 -27.97 -3.03
C LEU A 241 0.60 -29.05 -2.65
N ASP A 242 0.33 -30.33 -2.92
CA ASP A 242 1.26 -31.42 -2.66
C ASP A 242 2.53 -31.30 -3.50
N ILE A 243 2.41 -30.99 -4.79
CA ILE A 243 3.55 -30.76 -5.68
C ILE A 243 4.39 -29.59 -5.16
N VAL A 244 3.77 -28.43 -4.90
CA VAL A 244 4.49 -27.22 -4.46
C VAL A 244 5.12 -27.41 -3.09
N ALA A 245 4.39 -27.95 -2.11
CA ALA A 245 4.90 -28.21 -0.77
C ALA A 245 6.00 -29.28 -0.76
N GLY A 246 5.87 -30.31 -1.60
CA GLY A 246 6.90 -31.33 -1.83
C GLY A 246 8.20 -30.71 -2.34
N GLU A 247 8.12 -29.84 -3.35
CA GLU A 247 9.28 -29.14 -3.89
C GLU A 247 9.93 -28.17 -2.90
N ILE A 248 9.13 -27.41 -2.13
CA ILE A 248 9.64 -26.56 -1.05
C ILE A 248 10.44 -27.39 -0.04
N LYS A 249 9.88 -28.52 0.42
CA LYS A 249 10.56 -29.42 1.37
C LYS A 249 11.83 -30.00 0.78
N ARG A 250 11.80 -30.46 -0.48
CA ARG A 250 12.95 -31.04 -1.18
C ARG A 250 14.08 -30.02 -1.32
N ILE A 251 13.80 -28.83 -1.87
CA ILE A 251 14.80 -27.78 -2.07
C ILE A 251 15.39 -27.32 -0.72
N LYS A 252 14.55 -27.11 0.30
CA LYS A 252 15.04 -26.77 1.64
C LYS A 252 15.99 -27.81 2.22
N LYS A 253 15.69 -29.10 2.00
CA LYS A 253 16.53 -30.21 2.48
C LYS A 253 17.84 -30.34 1.71
N GLU A 254 17.82 -30.16 0.39
CA GLU A 254 18.96 -30.43 -0.50
C GLU A 254 19.89 -29.22 -0.68
N HIS A 255 19.34 -28.01 -0.67
CA HIS A 255 20.08 -26.78 -1.00
C HIS A 255 19.92 -25.66 0.03
N GLY A 256 19.07 -25.86 1.05
CA GLY A 256 18.73 -24.83 2.01
C GLY A 256 17.63 -23.87 1.52
N PRO A 257 17.03 -23.09 2.44
CA PRO A 257 15.91 -22.20 2.11
C PRO A 257 16.30 -21.06 1.14
N GLY A 258 17.57 -20.66 1.09
CA GLY A 258 18.06 -19.62 0.18
C GLY A 258 18.00 -19.97 -1.31
N ALA A 259 17.81 -21.25 -1.66
CA ALA A 259 17.65 -21.69 -3.04
C ALA A 259 16.23 -21.44 -3.60
N ILE A 260 15.28 -21.01 -2.77
CA ILE A 260 13.91 -20.68 -3.18
C ILE A 260 13.80 -19.17 -3.31
N ALA A 261 13.58 -18.66 -4.52
CA ALA A 261 13.34 -17.24 -4.74
C ALA A 261 11.84 -16.93 -4.79
N ASN A 262 11.41 -15.85 -4.14
CA ASN A 262 10.07 -15.28 -4.28
C ASN A 262 10.16 -13.90 -4.94
N SER A 263 9.36 -13.71 -5.99
CA SER A 263 9.19 -12.45 -6.70
C SER A 263 7.71 -12.15 -6.92
N HIS A 264 7.36 -10.87 -6.87
CA HIS A 264 6.02 -10.35 -7.12
C HIS A 264 6.11 -8.95 -7.76
N GLY A 265 5.00 -8.46 -8.31
CA GLY A 265 4.91 -7.07 -8.82
C GLY A 265 4.92 -6.02 -7.70
N SER A 266 5.22 -4.77 -8.04
CA SER A 266 5.23 -3.62 -7.11
C SER A 266 3.83 -3.27 -6.59
N HIS A 267 2.79 -3.58 -7.37
CA HIS A 267 1.39 -3.35 -7.03
C HIS A 267 0.62 -4.67 -6.88
N HIS A 268 -0.43 -4.65 -6.07
CA HIS A 268 -1.29 -5.80 -5.80
C HIS A 268 -2.76 -5.38 -5.79
N THR A 269 -3.69 -6.34 -5.84
CA THR A 269 -5.11 -6.06 -5.58
C THR A 269 -5.28 -5.44 -4.20
N TRP A 270 -6.12 -4.42 -4.10
CA TRP A 270 -6.33 -3.71 -2.85
C TRP A 270 -6.87 -4.61 -1.73
N GLY A 271 -6.36 -4.39 -0.52
CA GLY A 271 -6.81 -5.05 0.71
C GLY A 271 -5.65 -5.31 1.64
N ASN A 272 -5.57 -4.60 2.76
CA ASN A 272 -4.39 -4.58 3.64
C ASN A 272 -3.96 -5.97 4.13
N VAL A 273 -4.93 -6.84 4.47
CA VAL A 273 -4.64 -8.20 4.96
C VAL A 273 -4.10 -9.09 3.85
N GLY A 274 -4.71 -9.04 2.66
CA GLY A 274 -4.33 -9.85 1.50
C GLY A 274 -3.19 -9.28 0.65
N TYR A 275 -2.71 -8.08 0.97
CA TYR A 275 -1.62 -7.42 0.26
C TYR A 275 -0.32 -8.22 0.43
N TYR A 276 0.61 -8.13 -0.53
CA TYR A 276 1.85 -8.93 -0.51
C TYR A 276 2.72 -8.65 0.73
N LEU A 277 2.80 -7.38 1.16
CA LEU A 277 3.51 -6.96 2.39
C LEU A 277 2.93 -7.60 3.67
N SER A 278 1.75 -8.20 3.56
CA SER A 278 1.01 -8.87 4.63
C SER A 278 0.99 -10.39 4.44
N ALA A 279 0.17 -10.90 3.52
CA ALA A 279 -0.06 -12.32 3.39
C ALA A 279 1.16 -13.08 2.83
N ASP A 280 1.76 -12.55 1.77
CA ASP A 280 2.92 -13.18 1.13
C ASP A 280 4.16 -13.09 2.02
N PHE A 281 4.43 -11.93 2.64
CA PHE A 281 5.56 -11.81 3.57
C PHE A 281 5.41 -12.70 4.80
N LYS A 282 4.19 -12.92 5.31
CA LYS A 282 3.95 -13.90 6.37
C LYS A 282 4.36 -15.31 5.93
N PHE A 283 4.00 -15.69 4.70
CA PHE A 283 4.32 -16.99 4.13
C PHE A 283 5.81 -17.16 3.87
N ILE A 284 6.46 -16.18 3.20
CA ILE A 284 7.91 -16.17 2.92
C ILE A 284 8.70 -16.30 4.22
N ASN A 285 8.34 -15.52 5.26
CA ASN A 285 9.03 -15.56 6.55
C ASN A 285 8.90 -16.92 7.23
N ALA A 286 7.72 -17.55 7.18
CA ALA A 286 7.50 -18.87 7.74
C ALA A 286 8.24 -19.98 6.98
N VAL A 287 8.37 -19.87 5.65
CA VAL A 287 9.03 -20.89 4.83
C VAL A 287 10.55 -20.74 4.82
N GLY A 288 11.08 -19.51 4.79
CA GLY A 288 12.48 -19.24 4.51
C GLY A 288 12.75 -19.24 3.00
N MET A 289 12.96 -18.07 2.41
CA MET A 289 13.16 -17.88 0.96
C MET A 289 14.04 -16.67 0.66
N THR A 290 14.82 -16.71 -0.41
CA THR A 290 15.53 -15.54 -0.96
C THR A 290 14.53 -14.54 -1.52
N ARG A 291 14.65 -13.28 -1.09
CA ARG A 291 13.78 -12.19 -1.56
C ARG A 291 14.31 -11.59 -2.86
N VAL A 292 13.42 -11.36 -3.81
CA VAL A 292 13.73 -10.58 -5.01
C VAL A 292 13.35 -9.12 -4.76
N LEU A 293 14.34 -8.29 -4.44
CA LEU A 293 14.15 -6.91 -4.01
C LEU A 293 13.64 -6.02 -5.14
N HIS A 294 12.61 -5.24 -4.86
CA HIS A 294 12.17 -4.18 -5.76
C HIS A 294 13.20 -3.05 -5.74
N ASN A 295 13.66 -2.64 -6.93
CA ASN A 295 14.20 -1.30 -7.08
C ASN A 295 13.09 -0.28 -6.77
N PRO A 296 13.43 0.94 -6.29
CA PRO A 296 12.45 1.99 -6.00
C PRO A 296 11.93 2.61 -7.31
N ASP A 297 11.31 1.79 -8.16
CA ASP A 297 10.87 2.10 -9.53
C ASP A 297 10.09 3.40 -9.64
N SER A 298 9.29 3.68 -8.63
CA SER A 298 8.45 4.87 -8.58
C SER A 298 9.24 6.14 -8.28
N TRP A 299 10.42 6.02 -7.65
CA TRP A 299 11.18 7.10 -7.03
C TRP A 299 12.63 7.23 -7.49
N GLU A 300 13.16 6.35 -8.33
CA GLU A 300 14.57 6.24 -8.74
C GLU A 300 15.43 7.50 -8.52
N GLY A 301 15.31 8.54 -9.35
CA GLY A 301 16.09 9.77 -9.21
C GLY A 301 15.92 10.54 -7.89
N TRP A 302 14.76 10.43 -7.24
CA TRP A 302 14.55 10.98 -5.90
C TRP A 302 15.31 10.18 -4.86
N TYR A 303 15.16 8.85 -4.87
CA TYR A 303 15.80 7.96 -3.89
C TYR A 303 17.33 7.95 -4.03
N TRP A 304 17.85 7.76 -5.25
CA TRP A 304 19.29 7.68 -5.53
C TRP A 304 19.97 9.04 -5.76
N GLY A 305 19.21 10.14 -5.72
CA GLY A 305 19.70 11.48 -6.09
C GLY A 305 19.29 12.55 -5.11
N ALA A 306 18.02 12.95 -5.14
CA ALA A 306 17.51 14.03 -4.30
C ALA A 306 17.67 13.73 -2.80
N ALA A 307 17.60 12.47 -2.39
CA ALA A 307 17.78 12.09 -0.99
C ALA A 307 19.15 12.52 -0.42
N HIS A 308 20.19 12.57 -1.25
CA HIS A 308 21.51 13.05 -0.87
C HIS A 308 21.61 14.58 -0.78
N HIS A 309 20.57 15.33 -1.19
CA HIS A 309 20.55 16.80 -1.17
C HIS A 309 19.72 17.35 -0.01
N TRP A 310 18.64 16.65 0.37
CA TRP A 310 17.73 17.13 1.41
C TRP A 310 17.25 16.06 2.41
N GLY A 311 17.76 14.83 2.32
CA GLY A 311 17.28 13.71 3.12
C GLY A 311 15.94 13.15 2.61
N GLY A 312 14.95 12.98 3.48
CA GLY A 312 13.67 12.38 3.10
C GLY A 312 13.75 10.88 2.80
N SER A 313 14.75 10.16 3.32
CA SER A 313 14.92 8.71 3.11
C SER A 313 13.72 7.88 3.55
N LEU A 314 13.06 8.26 4.67
CA LEU A 314 11.79 7.66 5.11
C LEU A 314 10.64 7.82 4.11
N ARG A 315 10.77 8.75 3.18
CA ARG A 315 9.83 9.02 2.08
C ARG A 315 10.50 8.82 0.73
N VAL A 316 11.51 7.95 0.67
CA VAL A 316 12.22 7.57 -0.55
C VAL A 316 12.69 8.76 -1.41
N GLY A 317 13.19 9.80 -0.73
CA GLY A 317 13.74 11.02 -1.35
C GLY A 317 12.73 12.11 -1.65
N GLN A 318 11.47 11.98 -1.21
CA GLN A 318 10.42 13.00 -1.35
C GLN A 318 10.31 13.91 -0.11
N THR A 319 9.76 15.11 -0.30
CA THR A 319 9.39 16.02 0.80
C THR A 319 7.99 15.70 1.38
N GLU A 320 7.64 16.28 2.53
CA GLU A 320 6.31 16.17 3.11
C GLU A 320 5.27 17.04 2.39
N THR A 321 3.99 16.70 2.55
CA THR A 321 2.87 17.37 1.86
C THR A 321 1.84 18.00 2.80
N TYR A 322 2.06 17.96 4.12
CA TYR A 322 1.06 18.38 5.10
C TYR A 322 0.69 19.87 4.93
N GLY A 323 -0.61 20.17 4.91
CA GLY A 323 -1.11 21.56 4.78
C GLY A 323 -0.91 22.23 3.42
N THR A 324 -0.25 21.57 2.46
CA THR A 324 0.12 22.19 1.17
C THR A 324 -1.08 22.63 0.33
N VAL A 325 -2.25 21.99 0.46
CA VAL A 325 -3.46 22.43 -0.27
C VAL A 325 -3.94 23.79 0.25
N GLU A 326 -3.99 23.95 1.56
CA GLU A 326 -4.45 25.20 2.16
C GLU A 326 -3.48 26.35 1.91
N ASP A 327 -2.18 26.09 2.09
CA ASP A 327 -1.15 27.09 1.82
C ASP A 327 -1.14 27.51 0.34
N LEU A 328 -1.22 26.55 -0.60
CA LEU A 328 -1.28 26.86 -2.04
C LEU A 328 -2.48 27.75 -2.36
N LEU A 329 -3.68 27.38 -1.93
CA LEU A 329 -4.91 28.15 -2.23
C LEU A 329 -4.86 29.56 -1.63
N LYS A 330 -4.17 29.76 -0.50
CA LYS A 330 -4.00 31.08 0.12
C LYS A 330 -2.93 31.90 -0.56
N GLU A 331 -1.76 31.33 -0.81
CA GLU A 331 -0.51 32.09 -0.99
C GLU A 331 0.12 31.96 -2.38
N ALA A 332 -0.12 30.88 -3.12
CA ALA A 332 0.59 30.63 -4.38
C ALA A 332 0.17 31.61 -5.49
N GLU A 333 1.09 32.04 -6.33
CA GLU A 333 0.78 32.89 -7.49
C GLU A 333 0.95 32.14 -8.81
N MET A 334 1.66 31.02 -8.78
CA MET A 334 1.94 30.19 -9.94
C MET A 334 2.15 28.73 -9.52
N VAL A 335 1.75 27.80 -10.39
CA VAL A 335 2.04 26.37 -10.27
C VAL A 335 2.78 25.90 -11.52
N VAL A 336 3.93 25.24 -11.31
CA VAL A 336 4.73 24.62 -12.37
C VAL A 336 4.59 23.11 -12.29
N PHE A 337 3.80 22.52 -13.18
CA PHE A 337 3.66 21.07 -13.34
C PHE A 337 4.83 20.52 -14.16
N TRP A 338 5.80 19.89 -13.50
CA TRP A 338 6.99 19.35 -14.16
C TRP A 338 6.99 17.83 -14.13
N ALA A 339 6.86 17.20 -15.31
CA ALA A 339 6.64 15.77 -15.46
C ALA A 339 5.46 15.26 -14.59
N SER A 340 4.43 16.10 -14.47
CA SER A 340 3.30 15.91 -13.55
C SER A 340 2.01 15.83 -14.33
N ASN A 341 1.34 14.67 -14.23
CA ASN A 341 0.04 14.41 -14.83
C ASN A 341 -0.94 13.81 -13.80
N PRO A 342 -1.32 14.55 -12.74
CA PRO A 342 -2.20 14.01 -11.72
C PRO A 342 -3.60 13.63 -12.22
N GLU A 343 -4.09 14.17 -13.34
CA GLU A 343 -5.34 13.70 -13.97
C GLU A 343 -5.20 12.29 -14.58
N GLY A 344 -4.07 11.99 -15.22
CA GLY A 344 -3.82 10.67 -15.79
C GLY A 344 -3.32 9.64 -14.77
N THR A 345 -2.54 10.06 -13.77
CA THR A 345 -1.88 9.14 -12.82
C THR A 345 -2.54 9.09 -11.44
N SER A 346 -3.43 10.02 -11.10
CA SER A 346 -4.10 10.13 -9.78
C SER A 346 -3.18 10.24 -8.56
N GLY A 347 -1.92 10.63 -8.77
CA GLY A 347 -0.84 10.41 -7.79
C GLY A 347 -0.57 8.91 -7.62
N ALA A 348 -1.22 8.28 -6.64
CA ALA A 348 -1.33 6.84 -6.48
C ALA A 348 -2.61 6.54 -5.68
N TYR A 349 -3.50 5.74 -6.25
CA TYR A 349 -4.77 5.32 -5.64
C TYR A 349 -5.73 6.47 -5.22
N GLY A 350 -5.39 7.71 -5.55
CA GLY A 350 -6.14 8.91 -5.19
C GLY A 350 -7.23 9.27 -6.19
N SER A 351 -7.45 8.42 -7.20
CA SER A 351 -8.49 8.59 -8.22
C SER A 351 -8.54 10.03 -8.80
N LEU A 352 -9.73 10.57 -9.05
CA LEU A 352 -9.94 11.93 -9.52
C LEU A 352 -10.22 12.92 -8.36
N GLU A 353 -9.84 12.59 -7.13
CA GLU A 353 -10.09 13.42 -5.93
C GLU A 353 -9.39 14.79 -6.00
N GLY A 354 -8.24 14.87 -6.70
CA GLY A 354 -7.50 16.12 -6.89
C GLY A 354 -8.11 17.06 -7.93
N THR A 355 -8.99 16.57 -8.79
CA THR A 355 -9.51 17.31 -9.96
C THR A 355 -10.26 18.57 -9.57
N VAL A 356 -11.15 18.46 -8.57
CA VAL A 356 -11.92 19.61 -8.07
C VAL A 356 -11.01 20.67 -7.47
N ARG A 357 -9.96 20.27 -6.76
CA ARG A 357 -8.98 21.17 -6.16
C ARG A 357 -8.19 21.90 -7.23
N ARG A 358 -7.72 21.20 -8.26
CA ARG A 358 -7.01 21.82 -9.39
C ARG A 358 -7.90 22.75 -10.21
N LYS A 359 -9.21 22.48 -10.30
CA LYS A 359 -10.17 23.42 -10.89
C LYS A 359 -10.23 24.75 -10.13
N TRP A 360 -10.10 24.74 -8.80
CA TRP A 360 -10.06 25.96 -8.00
C TRP A 360 -8.89 26.89 -8.34
N LEU A 361 -7.79 26.36 -8.92
CA LEU A 361 -6.69 27.19 -9.41
C LEU A 361 -7.15 28.17 -10.49
N LYS A 362 -8.07 27.75 -11.37
CA LYS A 362 -8.66 28.62 -12.39
C LYS A 362 -9.52 29.70 -11.76
N ASP A 363 -10.24 29.36 -10.70
CA ASP A 363 -11.08 30.31 -9.98
C ASP A 363 -10.23 31.34 -9.21
N LEU A 364 -8.98 31.01 -8.88
CA LEU A 364 -8.05 31.86 -8.12
C LEU A 364 -7.07 32.64 -9.00
N ASP A 365 -7.21 32.57 -10.33
CA ASP A 365 -6.35 33.23 -11.32
C ASP A 365 -4.85 32.92 -11.12
N ILE A 366 -4.56 31.65 -10.82
CA ILE A 366 -3.19 31.15 -10.62
C ILE A 366 -2.55 30.91 -11.98
N ASP A 367 -1.31 31.36 -12.16
CA ASP A 367 -0.56 31.07 -13.38
C ASP A 367 -0.19 29.59 -13.46
N LEU A 368 -0.47 28.96 -14.60
CA LEU A 368 -0.20 27.53 -14.81
C LEU A 368 0.83 27.33 -15.92
N VAL A 369 1.88 26.58 -15.60
CA VAL A 369 2.90 26.13 -16.55
C VAL A 369 3.05 24.62 -16.48
N HIS A 370 3.14 23.99 -17.64
CA HIS A 370 3.32 22.55 -17.80
C HIS A 370 4.64 22.28 -18.54
N ILE A 371 5.55 21.53 -17.91
CA ILE A 371 6.82 21.12 -18.48
C ILE A 371 6.81 19.60 -18.63
N ASP A 372 6.53 19.14 -19.85
CA ASP A 372 6.37 17.73 -20.18
C ASP A 372 6.58 17.55 -21.69
N PRO A 373 7.42 16.60 -22.16
CA PRO A 373 7.55 16.32 -23.59
C PRO A 373 6.20 15.97 -24.26
N TYR A 374 5.24 15.45 -23.50
CA TYR A 374 3.89 15.13 -23.97
C TYR A 374 2.86 16.13 -23.44
N TYR A 375 1.92 16.55 -24.29
CA TYR A 375 0.80 17.40 -23.87
C TYR A 375 -0.23 16.60 -23.07
N ASN A 376 0.08 16.36 -21.80
CA ASN A 376 -0.60 15.41 -20.93
C ASN A 376 -2.02 15.84 -20.51
N ASP A 377 -2.78 14.92 -19.91
CA ASP A 377 -4.19 15.11 -19.56
C ASP A 377 -4.40 16.32 -18.63
N THR A 378 -3.46 16.55 -17.70
CA THR A 378 -3.52 17.69 -16.78
C THR A 378 -3.33 19.02 -17.51
N ALA A 379 -2.40 19.08 -18.46
CA ALA A 379 -2.17 20.27 -19.29
C ALA A 379 -3.37 20.56 -20.21
N GLN A 380 -4.02 19.53 -20.74
CA GLN A 380 -5.26 19.66 -21.51
C GLN A 380 -6.42 20.15 -20.64
N PHE A 381 -6.57 19.60 -19.44
CA PHE A 381 -7.65 19.96 -18.51
C PHE A 381 -7.50 21.37 -17.97
N LEU A 382 -6.29 21.76 -17.53
CA LEU A 382 -6.05 23.03 -16.87
C LEU A 382 -5.73 24.18 -17.84
N GLY A 383 -5.15 23.90 -19.01
CA GLY A 383 -4.63 24.93 -19.89
C GLY A 383 -3.38 25.61 -19.32
N GLY A 384 -3.08 26.83 -19.75
CA GLY A 384 -1.84 27.53 -19.38
C GLY A 384 -0.71 27.30 -20.38
N LYS A 385 0.52 27.66 -20.01
CA LYS A 385 1.67 27.57 -20.91
C LYS A 385 2.26 26.16 -20.86
N TRP A 386 2.26 25.46 -21.99
CA TRP A 386 2.97 24.20 -22.14
C TRP A 386 4.37 24.42 -22.76
N LEU A 387 5.37 23.76 -22.20
CA LEU A 387 6.75 23.68 -22.66
C LEU A 387 7.10 22.20 -22.84
N ALA A 388 7.52 21.86 -24.05
CA ALA A 388 7.83 20.49 -24.47
C ALA A 388 9.34 20.28 -24.67
N PRO A 389 10.14 20.12 -23.60
CA PRO A 389 11.55 19.79 -23.76
C PRO A 389 11.71 18.40 -24.40
N LYS A 390 12.83 18.16 -25.08
CA LYS A 390 13.22 16.82 -25.51
C LYS A 390 13.21 15.86 -24.29
N PRO A 391 12.79 14.59 -24.45
CA PRO A 391 12.86 13.61 -23.38
C PRO A 391 14.28 13.56 -22.78
N THR A 392 14.38 13.45 -21.46
CA THR A 392 15.64 13.37 -20.69
C THR A 392 16.50 14.65 -20.65
N SER A 393 16.08 15.77 -21.25
CA SER A 393 16.82 17.04 -21.20
C SER A 393 16.40 18.00 -20.06
N SER A 394 15.46 17.60 -19.20
CA SER A 394 14.95 18.45 -18.11
C SER A 394 16.02 19.02 -17.16
N PRO A 395 17.13 18.31 -16.84
CA PRO A 395 18.19 18.90 -16.03
C PRO A 395 18.82 20.14 -16.67
N ALA A 396 18.96 20.17 -18.00
CA ALA A 396 19.50 21.32 -18.72
C ALA A 396 18.58 22.55 -18.57
N LEU A 397 17.26 22.35 -18.69
CA LEU A 397 16.28 23.40 -18.43
C LEU A 397 16.40 23.94 -16.99
N ALA A 398 16.52 23.05 -16.00
CA ALA A 398 16.59 23.45 -14.60
C ALA A 398 17.84 24.29 -14.30
N VAL A 399 19.03 23.88 -14.76
CA VAL A 399 20.25 24.67 -14.51
C VAL A 399 20.28 25.97 -15.31
N ALA A 400 19.60 26.05 -16.47
CA ALA A 400 19.44 27.31 -17.20
C ALA A 400 18.49 28.30 -16.52
N ILE A 401 17.45 27.80 -15.84
CA ILE A 401 16.62 28.64 -14.95
C ILE A 401 17.48 29.19 -13.80
N ALA A 402 18.29 28.34 -13.16
CA ALA A 402 19.18 28.76 -12.08
C ALA A 402 20.20 29.82 -12.55
N ASN A 403 20.78 29.65 -13.75
CA ASN A 403 21.69 30.61 -14.36
C ASN A 403 21.06 32.01 -14.49
N VAL A 404 19.80 32.09 -14.95
CA VAL A 404 19.08 33.37 -15.03
C VAL A 404 18.87 33.96 -13.63
N TRP A 405 18.47 33.15 -12.65
CA TRP A 405 18.27 33.64 -11.28
C TRP A 405 19.56 34.16 -10.64
N MET A 406 20.69 33.50 -10.87
CA MET A 406 22.00 33.93 -10.37
C MET A 406 22.46 35.25 -11.02
N ASN A 407 22.25 35.40 -12.33
CA ASN A 407 22.63 36.62 -13.06
C ASN A 407 21.74 37.82 -12.75
N GLU A 408 20.46 37.59 -12.47
CA GLU A 408 19.45 38.64 -12.29
C GLU A 408 19.03 38.82 -10.82
N ASP A 409 19.72 38.16 -9.88
CA ASP A 409 19.43 38.20 -8.44
C ASP A 409 17.97 37.81 -8.07
N LEU A 410 17.39 36.84 -8.78
CA LEU A 410 15.98 36.42 -8.64
C LEU A 410 15.80 35.19 -7.74
N TYR A 411 16.55 35.12 -6.64
CA TYR A 411 16.48 34.02 -5.68
C TYR A 411 16.59 34.53 -4.23
N ASP A 412 16.14 33.71 -3.28
CA ASP A 412 16.14 33.98 -1.86
C ASP A 412 17.57 33.81 -1.29
N LYS A 413 18.33 34.91 -1.28
CA LYS A 413 19.73 34.92 -0.83
C LYS A 413 19.86 34.52 0.64
N ASP A 414 18.95 34.99 1.50
CA ASP A 414 18.96 34.68 2.93
C ASP A 414 18.73 33.18 3.17
N PHE A 415 17.79 32.56 2.45
CA PHE A 415 17.59 31.12 2.54
C PHE A 415 18.81 30.35 2.04
N VAL A 416 19.36 30.73 0.88
CA VAL A 416 20.54 30.06 0.33
C VAL A 416 21.73 30.12 1.30
N GLU A 417 22.02 31.30 1.85
CA GLU A 417 23.12 31.49 2.81
C GLU A 417 22.95 30.63 4.07
N ASN A 418 21.73 30.56 4.61
CA ASN A 418 21.49 29.98 5.94
C ASN A 418 20.99 28.53 5.93
N ARG A 419 20.54 28.00 4.79
CA ARG A 419 19.85 26.70 4.69
C ARG A 419 20.42 25.77 3.62
N THR A 420 21.53 26.14 2.97
CA THR A 420 22.17 25.29 1.97
C THR A 420 23.67 25.12 2.24
N THR A 421 24.28 24.14 1.58
CA THR A 421 25.72 23.87 1.65
C THR A 421 26.25 23.66 0.24
N GLY A 422 27.41 24.26 -0.07
CA GLY A 422 28.08 24.09 -1.37
C GLY A 422 27.43 24.84 -2.54
N PHE A 423 26.61 25.85 -2.24
CA PHE A 423 25.97 26.68 -3.28
C PHE A 423 26.99 27.45 -4.13
N ASP A 424 28.07 27.94 -3.53
CA ASP A 424 29.18 28.62 -4.19
C ASP A 424 29.82 27.75 -5.30
N LYS A 425 30.08 26.47 -4.99
CA LYS A 425 30.62 25.51 -5.97
C LYS A 425 29.62 25.22 -7.08
N TRP A 426 28.35 25.04 -6.72
CA TRP A 426 27.31 24.80 -7.72
C TRP A 426 27.07 26.02 -8.61
N GLN A 427 27.16 27.24 -8.06
CA GLN A 427 27.12 28.48 -8.81
C GLN A 427 28.29 28.57 -9.80
N ALA A 428 29.52 28.29 -9.38
CA ALA A 428 30.69 28.26 -10.29
C ALA A 428 30.47 27.30 -11.48
N TYR A 429 29.89 26.12 -11.25
CA TYR A 429 29.50 25.19 -12.32
C TYR A 429 28.38 25.74 -13.24
N VAL A 430 27.32 26.30 -12.67
CA VAL A 430 26.18 26.86 -13.43
C VAL A 430 26.60 28.07 -14.27
N MET A 431 27.55 28.86 -13.75
CA MET A 431 28.12 30.03 -14.41
C MET A 431 29.23 29.67 -15.43
N GLY A 432 29.67 28.42 -15.47
CA GLY A 432 30.69 27.93 -16.40
C GLY A 432 32.13 28.22 -15.98
N GLU A 433 32.36 28.60 -14.72
CA GLU A 433 33.69 28.86 -14.16
C GLU A 433 34.47 27.56 -13.94
N GLU A 434 33.78 26.45 -13.66
CA GLU A 434 34.39 25.13 -13.44
C GLU A 434 34.69 24.39 -14.74
N ASP A 435 33.78 24.42 -15.71
CA ASP A 435 33.83 23.57 -16.93
C ASP A 435 33.92 24.36 -18.24
N GLY A 436 33.97 25.70 -18.18
CA GLY A 436 34.06 26.58 -19.35
C GLY A 436 32.74 26.74 -20.12
N VAL A 437 31.63 26.17 -19.64
CA VAL A 437 30.33 26.20 -20.34
C VAL A 437 29.27 26.85 -19.46
N PRO A 438 29.00 28.15 -19.61
CA PRO A 438 27.90 28.80 -18.90
C PRO A 438 26.57 28.15 -19.28
N LYS A 439 25.76 27.76 -18.29
CA LYS A 439 24.49 27.05 -18.51
C LYS A 439 23.38 28.02 -18.89
N THR A 440 23.56 28.80 -19.97
CA THR A 440 22.62 29.85 -20.38
C THR A 440 21.33 29.29 -20.98
N PRO A 441 20.26 30.09 -21.10
CA PRO A 441 19.09 29.72 -21.89
C PRO A 441 19.41 29.36 -23.35
N GLU A 442 20.41 29.98 -23.96
CA GLU A 442 20.86 29.68 -25.32
C GLU A 442 21.54 28.30 -25.40
N TRP A 443 22.37 27.94 -24.42
CA TRP A 443 22.90 26.59 -24.29
C TRP A 443 21.78 25.55 -24.09
N ALA A 444 20.81 25.86 -23.22
CA ALA A 444 19.70 24.95 -22.98
C ALA A 444 18.73 24.84 -24.18
N GLU A 445 18.71 25.80 -25.11
CA GLU A 445 17.92 25.69 -26.35
C GLU A 445 18.39 24.51 -27.20
N GLU A 446 19.71 24.32 -27.32
CA GLU A 446 20.28 23.19 -28.05
C GLU A 446 19.96 21.84 -27.39
N GLU A 447 20.15 21.78 -26.07
CA GLU A 447 19.91 20.58 -25.24
C GLU A 447 18.43 20.19 -25.22
N THR A 448 17.55 21.16 -25.02
CA THR A 448 16.13 20.90 -24.73
C THR A 448 15.21 21.06 -25.93
N GLY A 449 15.63 21.79 -26.96
CA GLY A 449 14.76 22.20 -28.08
C GLY A 449 13.74 23.28 -27.75
N LEU A 450 13.71 23.80 -26.52
CA LEU A 450 12.88 24.96 -26.14
C LEU A 450 13.58 26.25 -26.54
N GLN A 451 12.83 27.27 -26.97
CA GLN A 451 13.44 28.54 -27.32
C GLN A 451 14.03 29.23 -26.06
N ALA A 452 15.24 29.77 -26.15
CA ALA A 452 15.95 30.45 -25.07
C ALA A 452 15.09 31.58 -24.45
N LYS A 453 14.31 32.28 -25.28
CA LYS A 453 13.37 33.31 -24.83
C LYS A 453 12.26 32.77 -23.92
N GLU A 454 11.79 31.54 -24.15
CA GLU A 454 10.77 30.89 -23.33
C GLU A 454 11.36 30.43 -21.99
N ILE A 455 12.57 29.87 -22.02
CA ILE A 455 13.32 29.49 -20.81
C ILE A 455 13.55 30.72 -19.93
N ARG A 456 14.04 31.82 -20.51
CA ARG A 456 14.29 33.08 -19.81
C ARG A 456 13.00 33.70 -19.26
N ALA A 457 11.91 33.67 -20.03
CA ALA A 457 10.62 34.17 -19.58
C ALA A 457 10.08 33.34 -18.40
N LEU A 458 10.19 32.01 -18.45
CA LEU A 458 9.82 31.14 -17.33
C LEU A 458 10.67 31.46 -16.09
N ALA A 459 11.99 31.52 -16.24
CA ALA A 459 12.90 31.80 -15.13
C ALA A 459 12.57 33.13 -14.45
N ARG A 460 12.42 34.21 -15.23
CA ARG A 460 12.05 35.54 -14.69
C ARG A 460 10.69 35.53 -14.00
N LYS A 461 9.68 34.88 -14.60
CA LYS A 461 8.34 34.81 -14.03
C LYS A 461 8.33 34.02 -12.72
N TRP A 462 9.02 32.88 -12.68
CA TRP A 462 9.13 32.06 -11.48
C TRP A 462 9.87 32.80 -10.37
N GLY A 463 11.04 33.39 -10.65
CA GLY A 463 11.83 34.08 -9.63
C GLY A 463 11.19 35.33 -9.03
N ASN A 464 10.10 35.84 -9.63
CA ASN A 464 9.33 36.99 -9.13
C ASN A 464 7.97 36.60 -8.52
N LYS A 465 7.68 35.30 -8.33
CA LYS A 465 6.39 34.82 -7.83
C LYS A 465 6.54 33.79 -6.73
N LYS A 466 5.53 33.68 -5.87
CA LYS A 466 5.34 32.54 -4.97
C LYS A 466 4.91 31.31 -5.77
N VAL A 467 5.84 30.40 -6.02
CA VAL A 467 5.62 29.25 -6.90
C VAL A 467 5.51 27.94 -6.14
N TYR A 468 4.46 27.20 -6.46
CA TYR A 468 4.37 25.77 -6.14
C TYR A 468 4.94 24.94 -7.29
N LEU A 469 5.96 24.14 -7.00
CA LEU A 469 6.50 23.17 -7.95
C LEU A 469 5.74 21.85 -7.82
N ALA A 470 4.93 21.53 -8.81
CA ALA A 470 4.26 20.26 -8.95
C ALA A 470 5.20 19.27 -9.66
N ALA A 471 6.20 18.73 -8.95
CA ALA A 471 7.13 17.75 -9.50
C ALA A 471 6.55 16.32 -9.45
N GLY A 472 6.38 15.70 -10.61
CA GLY A 472 5.90 14.32 -10.70
C GLY A 472 4.42 14.14 -10.33
N GLY A 473 3.92 12.90 -10.44
CA GLY A 473 2.50 12.58 -10.26
C GLY A 473 1.94 12.89 -8.86
N TRP A 474 2.79 12.88 -7.82
CA TRP A 474 2.39 13.25 -6.46
C TRP A 474 2.58 14.74 -6.14
N GLY A 475 3.27 15.48 -7.03
CA GLY A 475 3.57 16.89 -6.86
C GLY A 475 4.82 17.19 -6.04
N ASN A 476 5.36 16.21 -5.33
CA ASN A 476 6.56 16.28 -4.50
C ASN A 476 7.55 15.14 -4.80
N GLY A 477 7.38 14.48 -5.95
CA GLY A 477 8.17 13.32 -6.38
C GLY A 477 7.41 12.39 -7.32
N HIS A 478 7.94 11.19 -7.56
CA HIS A 478 7.62 10.36 -8.73
C HIS A 478 7.98 11.10 -10.04
N GLY A 479 7.13 11.02 -11.07
CA GLY A 479 7.35 11.60 -12.38
C GLY A 479 8.15 10.67 -13.28
N GLY A 480 7.72 10.51 -14.54
CA GLY A 480 8.47 9.70 -15.52
C GLY A 480 9.91 10.19 -15.71
N ALA A 481 10.15 11.48 -15.43
CA ALA A 481 11.47 12.09 -15.50
C ALA A 481 12.46 11.58 -14.43
N CYS A 482 12.05 10.96 -13.32
CA CYS A 482 13.02 10.41 -12.35
C CYS A 482 13.58 9.04 -12.73
N ARG A 483 12.94 8.31 -13.67
CA ARG A 483 13.23 6.89 -13.96
C ARG A 483 13.84 6.70 -15.34
N ASN A 484 14.92 7.43 -15.58
CA ASN A 484 15.73 7.37 -16.81
C ASN A 484 17.19 7.74 -16.48
N ALA A 485 18.08 7.69 -17.48
CA ALA A 485 19.51 7.94 -17.32
C ALA A 485 19.86 9.30 -16.67
N THR A 486 19.01 10.32 -16.85
CA THR A 486 19.20 11.67 -16.27
C THR A 486 18.35 11.92 -15.02
N GLY A 487 17.59 10.92 -14.56
CA GLY A 487 16.55 11.11 -13.56
C GLY A 487 17.07 11.57 -12.19
N ILE A 488 18.29 11.12 -11.83
CA ILE A 488 19.01 11.63 -10.65
C ILE A 488 19.21 13.15 -10.75
N GLN A 489 19.69 13.63 -11.90
CA GLN A 489 19.96 15.06 -12.08
C GLN A 489 18.66 15.87 -12.15
N TRP A 490 17.59 15.32 -12.72
CA TRP A 490 16.29 15.98 -12.72
C TRP A 490 15.79 16.20 -11.30
N ALA A 491 15.72 15.15 -10.48
CA ALA A 491 15.24 15.28 -9.10
C ALA A 491 16.14 16.22 -8.27
N ARG A 492 17.47 16.10 -8.37
CA ARG A 492 18.43 16.96 -7.65
C ARG A 492 18.27 18.43 -8.00
N THR A 493 18.25 18.75 -9.30
CA THR A 493 18.16 20.15 -9.74
C THR A 493 16.83 20.79 -9.37
N LEU A 494 15.72 20.04 -9.36
CA LEU A 494 14.45 20.55 -8.83
C LEU A 494 14.52 20.91 -7.34
N VAL A 495 15.21 20.10 -6.52
CA VAL A 495 15.47 20.43 -5.12
C VAL A 495 16.31 21.71 -5.02
N CYS A 496 17.37 21.84 -5.81
CA CYS A 496 18.20 23.05 -5.85
C CYS A 496 17.39 24.30 -6.24
N LEU A 497 16.52 24.21 -7.25
CA LEU A 497 15.65 25.32 -7.65
C LEU A 497 14.70 25.74 -6.53
N MET A 498 14.10 24.78 -5.83
CA MET A 498 13.21 25.10 -4.70
C MET A 498 13.97 25.66 -3.50
N ALA A 499 15.19 25.20 -3.24
CA ALA A 499 16.06 25.79 -2.23
C ALA A 499 16.40 27.25 -2.57
N MET A 500 16.75 27.54 -3.84
CA MET A 500 16.97 28.92 -4.30
C MET A 500 15.75 29.82 -4.09
N GLN A 501 14.53 29.29 -4.20
CA GLN A 501 13.31 30.08 -4.02
C GLN A 501 12.84 30.17 -2.56
N GLY A 502 13.52 29.50 -1.62
CA GLY A 502 13.17 29.50 -0.20
C GLY A 502 12.05 28.51 0.16
N LEU A 503 12.23 27.24 -0.18
CA LEU A 503 11.31 26.14 0.11
C LEU A 503 10.78 26.17 1.56
N GLY A 504 9.45 26.11 1.70
CA GLY A 504 8.75 25.99 2.98
C GLY A 504 8.13 27.29 3.50
N LYS A 505 8.46 28.45 2.93
CA LYS A 505 7.77 29.71 3.23
C LYS A 505 6.37 29.75 2.59
N PRO A 506 5.43 30.56 3.11
CA PRO A 506 4.06 30.61 2.59
C PRO A 506 4.01 30.89 1.08
N GLY A 507 3.41 29.97 0.31
CA GLY A 507 3.29 30.07 -1.15
C GLY A 507 4.46 29.49 -1.96
N VAL A 508 5.54 29.02 -1.32
CA VAL A 508 6.69 28.39 -2.00
C VAL A 508 6.93 26.99 -1.46
N ASN A 509 6.36 26.00 -2.15
CA ASN A 509 6.48 24.60 -1.76
C ASN A 509 6.40 23.66 -2.96
N MET A 510 6.44 22.35 -2.70
CA MET A 510 6.15 21.32 -3.69
C MET A 510 4.74 20.79 -3.49
N GLY A 511 4.00 20.59 -4.58
CA GLY A 511 2.64 20.06 -4.51
C GLY A 511 1.84 20.31 -5.79
N ASN A 512 0.88 19.42 -6.06
CA ASN A 512 0.02 19.48 -7.25
C ASN A 512 -1.48 19.33 -6.90
N LEU A 513 -1.82 19.63 -5.65
CA LEU A 513 -3.16 19.48 -5.07
C LEU A 513 -3.73 18.05 -5.11
N GLN A 514 -2.89 17.02 -5.27
CA GLN A 514 -3.32 15.64 -5.10
C GLN A 514 -3.34 15.24 -3.61
N TRP A 515 -2.32 15.65 -2.85
CA TRP A 515 -2.14 15.39 -1.42
C TRP A 515 -2.16 16.70 -0.61
N GLY A 516 -2.16 16.60 0.71
CA GLY A 516 -2.02 17.76 1.60
C GLY A 516 -3.31 18.47 1.98
N THR A 517 -4.46 17.80 1.85
CA THR A 517 -5.75 18.28 2.38
C THR A 517 -5.74 18.31 3.90
N PRO A 518 -6.57 19.16 4.53
CA PRO A 518 -6.69 19.27 5.99
C PRO A 518 -7.52 18.11 6.58
N VAL A 519 -7.05 16.88 6.37
CA VAL A 519 -7.59 15.67 7.02
C VAL A 519 -7.01 15.53 8.43
N ASP A 520 -7.71 14.84 9.33
CA ASP A 520 -7.22 14.62 10.69
C ASP A 520 -6.04 13.64 10.70
N THR A 521 -4.83 14.16 10.92
CA THR A 521 -3.60 13.36 11.01
C THR A 521 -3.39 12.73 12.39
N ASN A 522 -4.27 12.98 13.36
CA ASN A 522 -4.23 12.29 14.66
C ASN A 522 -4.98 10.96 14.64
N PHE A 523 -5.91 10.79 13.69
CA PHE A 523 -6.58 9.52 13.48
C PHE A 523 -5.62 8.52 12.83
N TYR A 524 -5.41 7.38 13.50
CA TYR A 524 -4.55 6.33 13.00
C TYR A 524 -5.37 5.20 12.38
N PHE A 525 -5.12 4.94 11.09
CA PHE A 525 -5.58 3.75 10.39
C PHE A 525 -4.44 3.22 9.52
N PRO A 526 -4.03 1.95 9.66
CA PRO A 526 -2.82 1.46 9.02
C PRO A 526 -2.95 1.43 7.50
N GLY A 527 -1.91 1.87 6.81
CA GLY A 527 -1.76 1.68 5.36
C GLY A 527 -1.36 0.23 5.02
N TYR A 528 -1.52 -0.18 3.76
CA TYR A 528 -1.05 -1.51 3.32
C TYR A 528 0.46 -1.68 3.50
N ALA A 529 1.21 -0.57 3.43
CA ALA A 529 2.66 -0.55 3.53
C ALA A 529 3.17 -0.98 4.93
N GLU A 530 2.33 -0.83 5.96
CA GLU A 530 2.63 -1.26 7.33
C GLU A 530 2.51 -2.77 7.52
N GLY A 531 2.33 -3.53 6.44
CA GLY A 531 2.55 -4.97 6.45
C GLY A 531 1.39 -5.81 7.00
N GLY A 532 0.24 -5.21 7.32
CA GLY A 532 -0.95 -5.95 7.74
C GLY A 532 -0.62 -6.99 8.81
N MET A 533 -0.88 -8.27 8.55
CA MET A 533 -0.65 -9.38 9.49
C MET A 533 0.74 -10.05 9.40
N SER A 534 1.66 -9.55 8.57
CA SER A 534 2.97 -10.21 8.37
C SER A 534 3.79 -10.24 9.67
N GLY A 535 3.81 -9.13 10.40
CA GLY A 535 4.75 -8.92 11.50
C GLY A 535 6.20 -8.73 11.04
N ASP A 536 6.43 -8.41 9.76
CA ASP A 536 7.76 -8.17 9.21
C ASP A 536 8.22 -6.74 9.50
N LEU A 537 9.25 -6.60 10.32
CA LEU A 537 9.78 -5.30 10.75
C LEU A 537 10.87 -4.73 9.82
N HIS A 538 11.36 -5.54 8.87
CA HIS A 538 12.51 -5.17 8.05
C HIS A 538 12.09 -4.63 6.69
N HIS A 539 11.02 -5.17 6.12
CA HIS A 539 10.63 -4.91 4.72
C HIS A 539 9.26 -4.23 4.59
N THR A 540 8.71 -3.73 5.70
CA THR A 540 7.44 -3.01 5.73
C THR A 540 7.64 -1.65 6.41
N ALA A 541 6.65 -0.77 6.31
CA ALA A 541 6.64 0.51 7.02
C ALA A 541 6.31 0.36 8.53
N MET A 542 6.21 -0.87 9.04
CA MET A 542 5.96 -1.11 10.47
C MET A 542 7.18 -0.74 11.30
N SER A 543 7.08 0.37 12.04
CA SER A 543 8.07 0.74 13.05
C SER A 543 7.86 -0.05 14.36
N VAL A 544 8.91 -0.16 15.17
CA VAL A 544 8.87 -0.87 16.47
C VAL A 544 7.80 -0.30 17.42
N GLU A 545 7.54 1.01 17.35
CA GLU A 545 6.48 1.68 18.12
C GLU A 545 5.06 1.32 17.65
N LEU A 546 4.86 1.07 16.35
CA LEU A 546 3.56 0.68 15.78
C LEU A 546 3.26 -0.81 16.02
N TYR A 547 4.28 -1.64 16.20
CA TYR A 547 4.12 -3.06 16.51
C TYR A 547 3.21 -3.30 17.73
N GLN A 548 3.31 -2.46 18.77
CA GLN A 548 2.47 -2.60 19.97
C GLN A 548 0.99 -2.32 19.71
N ARG A 549 0.69 -1.54 18.66
CA ARG A 549 -0.69 -1.22 18.24
C ARG A 549 -1.30 -2.30 17.36
N MET A 550 -0.49 -3.21 16.81
CA MET A 550 -0.94 -4.27 15.91
C MET A 550 -1.03 -5.63 16.61
N PRO A 551 -2.04 -6.46 16.27
CA PRO A 551 -2.28 -7.73 16.92
C PRO A 551 -1.48 -8.89 16.32
N GLN A 552 -0.16 -8.73 16.22
CA GLN A 552 0.71 -9.73 15.59
C GLN A 552 2.01 -9.94 16.36
N LEU A 553 2.61 -11.11 16.14
CA LEU A 553 3.97 -11.42 16.57
C LEU A 553 4.95 -11.09 15.44
N PRO A 554 6.20 -10.71 15.76
CA PRO A 554 7.20 -10.47 14.74
C PRO A 554 7.43 -11.76 13.97
N SER A 555 7.58 -11.66 12.65
CA SER A 555 8.04 -12.77 11.82
C SER A 555 9.39 -12.41 11.22
N MET A 556 10.24 -13.42 11.07
CA MET A 556 11.57 -13.26 10.49
C MET A 556 11.77 -14.31 9.42
N ASN A 557 12.30 -13.88 8.29
CA ASN A 557 12.82 -14.79 7.27
C ASN A 557 14.11 -15.41 7.81
N THR A 558 14.27 -16.73 7.64
CA THR A 558 15.52 -17.42 7.99
C THR A 558 16.63 -17.21 6.96
N VAL A 559 16.31 -16.56 5.84
CA VAL A 559 17.24 -16.25 4.75
C VAL A 559 17.48 -14.74 4.67
N GLU A 560 18.74 -14.33 4.78
CA GLU A 560 19.18 -12.93 4.60
C GLU A 560 19.56 -12.62 3.14
N GLN A 561 19.77 -13.64 2.30
CA GLN A 561 20.08 -13.48 0.88
C GLN A 561 18.96 -12.72 0.16
N THR A 562 19.36 -11.72 -0.63
CA THR A 562 18.50 -10.94 -1.49
C THR A 562 19.06 -10.86 -2.91
N ILE A 563 18.17 -10.75 -3.89
CA ILE A 563 18.54 -10.57 -5.30
C ILE A 563 17.81 -9.32 -5.81
N PRO A 564 18.51 -8.26 -6.24
CA PRO A 564 17.84 -7.14 -6.89
C PRO A 564 17.05 -7.63 -8.10
N ARG A 565 15.79 -7.20 -8.25
CA ARG A 565 14.86 -7.71 -9.28
C ARG A 565 15.44 -7.70 -10.69
N LEU A 566 16.21 -6.67 -11.02
CA LEU A 566 16.85 -6.53 -12.33
C LEU A 566 17.93 -7.57 -12.61
N TRP A 567 18.46 -8.21 -11.57
CA TRP A 567 19.56 -9.18 -11.62
C TRP A 567 19.12 -10.62 -11.36
N LEU A 568 17.80 -10.86 -11.25
CA LEU A 568 17.26 -12.22 -11.08
C LEU A 568 17.60 -13.15 -12.26
N PRO A 569 17.52 -12.72 -13.54
CA PRO A 569 17.95 -13.56 -14.66
C PRO A 569 19.41 -14.00 -14.55
N GLU A 570 20.32 -13.10 -14.24
CA GLU A 570 21.75 -13.35 -14.05
C GLU A 570 21.97 -14.31 -12.88
N ALA A 571 21.28 -14.10 -11.75
CA ALA A 571 21.34 -15.01 -10.62
C ALA A 571 20.93 -16.45 -10.99
N ILE A 572 19.95 -16.61 -11.88
CA ILE A 572 19.50 -17.93 -12.37
C ILE A 572 20.49 -18.53 -13.38
N MET A 573 20.96 -17.74 -14.34
CA MET A 573 21.78 -18.22 -15.46
C MET A 573 23.25 -18.46 -15.06
N GLU A 574 23.78 -17.61 -14.18
CA GLU A 574 25.19 -17.63 -13.77
C GLU A 574 25.40 -18.24 -12.38
N GLY A 575 24.31 -18.49 -11.65
CA GLY A 575 24.35 -19.00 -10.27
C GLY A 575 24.78 -17.96 -9.23
N LYS A 576 24.97 -16.69 -9.64
CA LYS A 576 25.31 -15.56 -8.77
C LYS A 576 24.85 -14.25 -9.39
N ALA A 577 24.63 -13.25 -8.54
CA ALA A 577 24.44 -11.86 -8.93
C ALA A 577 24.98 -10.95 -7.81
N GLU A 578 25.50 -9.79 -8.17
CA GLU A 578 25.94 -8.76 -7.23
C GLU A 578 25.20 -7.45 -7.55
N GLY A 579 24.75 -6.76 -6.52
CA GLY A 579 24.11 -5.46 -6.68
C GLY A 579 24.06 -4.69 -5.38
N TYR A 580 23.81 -3.39 -5.49
CA TYR A 580 23.59 -2.52 -4.36
C TYR A 580 22.13 -2.65 -3.94
N ALA A 581 21.89 -3.13 -2.72
CA ALA A 581 20.57 -3.31 -2.12
C ALA A 581 20.24 -2.17 -1.17
#